data_AF-A0A7X7XV84-F1
#
_entry.id   AF-A0A7X7XV84-F1
#
_cell.length_a   1.000
_cell.length_b   1.000
_cell.length_c   1.000
_cell.angle_alpha   90.00
_cell.angle_beta   90.00
_cell.angle_gamma   90.00
#
_symmetry.space_group_name_H-M   'P 1'
#
loop_
_entity.id
_entity.type
_entity.pdbx_description
1 polymer ?
#
loop_
_entity_poly.entity_id
_entity_poly.type
_entity_poly.pdbx_seq_one_letter_code
_entity_poly.pdbx_strand_id
1 'polypeptide(L)'
;ATGEWHKLPQLVDYWTSPEIVEVIQKHQEYLLINIGNEVGAEVSESDFKEGYETAVKRMREAGIHVPLIIDGCSWGQNIDILQATGPYLIEADPDKNLMFSVHMWWPYMWGNDEQRVINEIKESVEMELPLIVGEFGNAWEETEQGAIPYKTIMEQCYLNEVGYMPWSWGPGNNPQTFLDMTTDGTYDSLHGWGLEVCVTHEYSIKNIAVRPASILEPSNVPPPDLSLPPGSLSRNKPVFASSTEPDLGNIPEHAVDGNVTTRWSSEYSDPQYIYVDLEDEYEIGKIYIEWEDAYAAQYKIQVSNDAENWTDIFTEYNCTGGIDEIEVEATGRYVRLYCMQRATQWGNSLYTFEVYPPEGAIIEPPAYTLGDINEDGIINSLDYSMLSRHILEVSTLSGNQLLAADLNGDGKIDSIDGSLLTRYLLEIIETFPAEK
;
A
#
# COMPACT_ATOMS: atom_id res chain seq x y z
N ALA A 1 17.79 6.72 23.32
CA ALA A 1 17.84 5.28 23.59
C ALA A 1 19.10 4.63 23.00
N THR A 2 20.02 5.42 22.42
CA THR A 2 21.29 4.97 21.86
C THR A 2 22.03 4.00 22.77
N GLY A 3 22.28 2.79 22.28
CA GLY A 3 22.94 1.70 23.00
C GLY A 3 22.09 1.03 24.09
N GLU A 4 20.89 1.51 24.38
CA GLU A 4 20.06 1.08 25.52
C GLU A 4 18.79 0.35 25.07
N TRP A 5 18.91 -0.96 24.81
CA TRP A 5 17.79 -1.80 24.29
C TRP A 5 16.52 -1.72 25.12
N HIS A 6 16.66 -1.70 26.45
CA HIS A 6 15.53 -1.65 27.39
C HIS A 6 14.66 -0.38 27.27
N LYS A 7 15.09 0.63 26.51
CA LYS A 7 14.32 1.85 26.25
C LYS A 7 13.43 1.77 25.00
N LEU A 8 13.53 0.71 24.19
CA LEU A 8 12.65 0.54 23.02
C LEU A 8 11.16 0.69 23.37
N PRO A 9 10.62 0.07 24.44
CA PRO A 9 9.21 0.26 24.79
C PRO A 9 8.84 1.71 25.13
N GLN A 10 9.76 2.47 25.74
CA GLN A 10 9.53 3.88 26.13
C GLN A 10 9.49 4.80 24.90
N LEU A 11 10.26 4.49 23.86
CA LEU A 11 10.18 5.19 22.58
C LEU A 11 8.83 4.93 21.91
N VAL A 12 8.37 3.67 21.92
CA VAL A 12 7.04 3.32 21.40
C VAL A 12 5.95 4.01 22.22
N ASP A 13 6.08 4.10 23.54
CA ASP A 13 5.12 4.84 24.38
C ASP A 13 5.02 6.32 23.98
N TYR A 14 6.15 6.96 23.62
CA TYR A 14 6.13 8.33 23.08
C TYR A 14 5.39 8.40 21.74
N TRP A 15 5.75 7.54 20.77
CA TRP A 15 5.14 7.58 19.43
C TRP A 15 3.64 7.27 19.45
N THR A 16 3.23 6.33 20.29
CA THR A 16 1.83 5.91 20.45
C THR A 16 1.01 6.80 21.38
N SER A 17 1.60 7.88 21.92
CA SER A 17 0.82 8.83 22.71
C SER A 17 -0.21 9.55 21.82
N PRO A 18 -1.46 9.76 22.29
CA PRO A 18 -2.53 10.29 21.45
C PRO A 18 -2.19 11.60 20.72
N GLU A 19 -1.49 12.51 21.41
CA GLU A 19 -1.10 13.81 20.85
C GLU A 19 -0.07 13.67 19.71
N ILE A 20 0.83 12.69 19.81
CA ILE A 20 1.84 12.42 18.79
C ILE A 20 1.20 11.70 17.60
N VAL A 21 0.32 10.74 17.83
CA VAL A 21 -0.45 10.06 16.78
C VAL A 21 -1.26 11.07 15.96
N GLU A 22 -1.93 12.04 16.60
CA GLU A 22 -2.69 13.07 15.89
C GLU A 22 -1.80 13.90 14.95
N VAL A 23 -0.60 14.26 15.39
CA VAL A 23 0.38 14.98 14.56
C VAL A 23 0.84 14.12 13.39
N ILE A 24 1.13 12.83 13.64
CA ILE A 24 1.57 11.90 12.61
C ILE A 24 0.48 11.73 11.55
N GLN A 25 -0.76 11.43 11.95
CA GLN A 25 -1.87 11.22 11.02
C GLN A 25 -2.17 12.47 10.17
N LYS A 26 -2.05 13.66 10.77
CA LYS A 26 -2.22 14.92 10.06
C LYS A 26 -1.16 15.16 8.98
N HIS A 27 0.05 14.64 9.15
CA HIS A 27 1.20 14.92 8.29
C HIS A 27 1.78 13.67 7.63
N GLN A 28 1.03 12.57 7.62
CA GLN A 28 1.50 11.24 7.24
C GLN A 28 2.09 11.17 5.82
N GLU A 29 1.61 12.01 4.92
CA GLU A 29 2.11 12.12 3.53
C GLU A 29 3.57 12.63 3.43
N TYR A 30 4.12 13.24 4.49
CA TYR A 30 5.47 13.83 4.50
C TYR A 30 6.41 13.18 5.52
N LEU A 31 5.99 12.11 6.20
CA LEU A 31 6.71 11.59 7.36
C LEU A 31 7.24 10.18 7.13
N LEU A 32 8.48 9.99 7.56
CA LEU A 32 9.05 8.69 7.92
C LEU A 32 9.32 8.73 9.43
N ILE A 33 9.11 7.62 10.14
CA ILE A 33 9.37 7.57 11.58
C ILE A 33 10.49 6.58 11.87
N ASN A 34 11.64 7.09 12.29
CA ASN A 34 12.64 6.28 12.96
C ASN A 34 12.18 5.96 14.38
N ILE A 35 11.91 4.68 14.67
CA ILE A 35 11.35 4.24 15.95
C ILE A 35 12.27 4.67 17.10
N GLY A 36 13.58 4.57 16.89
CA GLY A 36 14.56 5.22 17.74
C GLY A 36 15.98 5.08 17.23
N ASN A 37 16.76 6.12 17.51
CA ASN A 37 18.16 6.16 17.12
C ASN A 37 18.97 5.08 17.85
N GLU A 38 19.59 4.19 17.09
CA GLU A 38 20.66 3.29 17.53
C GLU A 38 20.32 2.45 18.77
N VAL A 39 19.11 1.87 18.81
CA VAL A 39 18.62 1.20 20.02
C VAL A 39 19.33 -0.12 20.27
N GLY A 40 20.10 -0.18 21.36
CA GLY A 40 20.80 -1.38 21.83
C GLY A 40 22.25 -1.52 21.33
N ALA A 41 23.15 -1.84 22.26
CA ALA A 41 24.56 -2.11 21.97
C ALA A 41 24.76 -3.53 21.43
N GLU A 42 24.49 -4.55 22.23
CA GLU A 42 24.49 -5.95 21.81
C GLU A 42 23.11 -6.52 22.06
N VAL A 43 22.42 -6.91 20.99
CA VAL A 43 21.06 -7.46 21.03
C VAL A 43 21.09 -8.77 20.26
N SER A 44 20.56 -9.84 20.87
CA SER A 44 20.47 -11.13 20.18
C SER A 44 19.45 -11.05 19.03
N GLU A 45 19.61 -11.90 18.01
CA GLU A 45 18.65 -11.96 16.91
C GLU A 45 17.21 -12.20 17.38
N SER A 46 17.02 -13.07 18.37
CA SER A 46 15.71 -13.36 18.95
C SER A 46 15.12 -12.15 19.67
N ASP A 47 15.92 -11.46 20.49
CA ASP A 47 15.43 -10.29 21.22
C ASP A 47 15.13 -9.13 20.27
N PHE A 48 15.95 -8.95 19.24
CA PHE A 48 15.76 -7.92 18.21
C PHE A 48 14.45 -8.14 17.45
N LYS A 49 14.20 -9.38 17.00
CA LYS A 49 12.95 -9.79 16.35
C LYS A 49 11.74 -9.54 17.25
N GLU A 50 11.74 -10.11 18.46
CA GLU A 50 10.60 -10.00 19.39
C GLU A 50 10.32 -8.54 19.78
N GLY A 51 11.37 -7.76 20.05
CA GLY A 51 11.24 -6.37 20.46
C GLY A 51 10.69 -5.48 19.36
N TYR A 52 11.21 -5.57 18.14
CA TYR A 52 10.71 -4.76 17.03
C TYR A 52 9.38 -5.24 16.47
N GLU A 53 9.09 -6.54 16.45
CA GLU A 53 7.75 -7.04 16.13
C GLU A 53 6.71 -6.44 17.10
N THR A 54 7.01 -6.47 18.40
CA THR A 54 6.13 -5.86 19.42
C THR A 54 6.00 -4.35 19.22
N ALA A 55 7.10 -3.66 18.93
CA ALA A 55 7.10 -2.21 18.70
C ALA A 55 6.25 -1.83 17.49
N VAL A 56 6.46 -2.49 16.35
CA VAL A 56 5.74 -2.25 15.10
C VAL A 56 4.25 -2.51 15.28
N LYS A 57 3.87 -3.67 15.84
CA LYS A 57 2.45 -3.99 16.10
C LYS A 57 1.76 -2.94 16.95
N ARG A 58 2.40 -2.51 18.04
CA ARG A 58 1.87 -1.44 18.89
C ARG A 58 1.70 -0.11 18.15
N MET A 59 2.63 0.25 17.28
CA MET A 59 2.54 1.47 16.48
C MET A 59 1.42 1.38 15.43
N ARG A 60 1.26 0.22 14.75
CA ARG A 60 0.15 0.00 13.81
C ARG A 60 -1.21 0.01 14.51
N GLU A 61 -1.33 -0.66 15.66
CA GLU A 61 -2.56 -0.64 16.49
C GLU A 61 -2.93 0.76 16.98
N ALA A 62 -1.95 1.65 17.14
CA ALA A 62 -2.16 3.05 17.48
C ALA A 62 -2.58 3.93 16.28
N GLY A 63 -2.68 3.36 15.06
CA GLY A 63 -3.08 4.07 13.84
C GLY A 63 -1.92 4.81 13.16
N ILE A 64 -0.68 4.36 13.36
CA ILE A 64 0.51 4.89 12.68
C ILE A 64 0.81 4.02 11.46
N HIS A 65 0.52 4.52 10.26
CA HIS A 65 0.66 3.79 8.99
C HIS A 65 1.76 4.32 8.07
N VAL A 66 2.51 5.35 8.51
CA VAL A 66 3.69 5.85 7.79
C VAL A 66 4.82 4.80 7.77
N PRO A 67 5.80 4.91 6.85
CA PRO A 67 6.96 4.04 6.88
C PRO A 67 7.71 4.14 8.21
N LEU A 68 8.00 2.99 8.82
CA LEU A 68 8.77 2.91 10.06
C LEU A 68 10.21 2.48 9.77
N ILE A 69 11.17 3.23 10.28
CA ILE A 69 12.59 2.97 10.14
C ILE A 69 13.11 2.28 11.41
N ILE A 70 13.79 1.15 11.21
CA ILE A 70 14.47 0.36 12.26
C ILE A 70 15.99 0.48 12.07
N ASP A 71 16.67 1.03 13.07
CA ASP A 71 18.13 1.07 13.09
C ASP A 71 18.74 -0.26 13.52
N GLY A 72 19.94 -0.56 13.00
CA GLY A 72 20.78 -1.63 13.51
C GLY A 72 21.12 -1.46 14.99
N CYS A 73 21.32 -2.57 15.70
CA CYS A 73 21.97 -2.52 17.01
C CYS A 73 23.49 -2.22 16.83
N SER A 74 24.24 -2.23 17.93
CA SER A 74 25.67 -1.83 17.93
C SER A 74 25.85 -0.39 17.44
N TRP A 75 25.07 0.52 18.01
CA TRP A 75 25.06 1.93 17.63
C TRP A 75 24.78 2.13 16.14
N GLY A 76 23.78 1.43 15.60
CA GLY A 76 23.39 1.50 14.18
C GLY A 76 24.31 0.71 13.22
N GLN A 77 25.48 0.26 13.66
CA GLN A 77 26.52 -0.26 12.76
C GLN A 77 26.36 -1.72 12.36
N ASN A 78 25.53 -2.49 13.07
CA ASN A 78 25.35 -3.91 12.80
C ASN A 78 24.39 -4.09 11.63
N ILE A 79 24.89 -4.17 10.40
CA ILE A 79 24.06 -4.46 9.22
C ILE A 79 23.63 -5.93 9.17
N ASP A 80 24.46 -6.85 9.67
CA ASP A 80 24.19 -8.29 9.70
C ASP A 80 22.89 -8.60 10.48
N ILE A 81 22.62 -7.88 11.58
CA ILE A 81 21.35 -8.04 12.32
C ILE A 81 20.16 -7.58 11.47
N LEU A 82 20.31 -6.55 10.66
CA LEU A 82 19.25 -6.05 9.79
C LEU A 82 18.98 -7.03 8.65
N GLN A 83 20.03 -7.55 8.01
CA GLN A 83 19.92 -8.58 6.98
C GLN A 83 19.31 -9.87 7.54
N ALA A 84 19.74 -10.32 8.73
CA ALA A 84 19.24 -11.56 9.35
C ALA A 84 17.79 -11.47 9.86
N THR A 85 17.35 -10.28 10.29
CA THR A 85 16.03 -10.09 10.91
C THR A 85 15.02 -9.39 10.02
N GLY A 86 15.48 -8.62 9.03
CA GLY A 86 14.66 -7.76 8.18
C GLY A 86 13.53 -8.49 7.47
N PRO A 87 13.78 -9.58 6.72
CA PRO A 87 12.72 -10.32 6.03
C PRO A 87 11.62 -10.81 6.98
N TYR A 88 11.99 -11.23 8.19
CA TYR A 88 11.01 -11.62 9.21
C TYR A 88 10.19 -10.44 9.72
N LEU A 89 10.84 -9.30 10.00
CA LEU A 89 10.18 -8.10 10.52
C LEU A 89 9.24 -7.47 9.49
N ILE A 90 9.63 -7.46 8.21
CA ILE A 90 8.75 -7.06 7.10
C ILE A 90 7.52 -7.96 7.09
N GLU A 91 7.70 -9.28 7.19
CA GLU A 91 6.57 -10.19 7.23
C GLU A 91 5.67 -10.00 8.46
N ALA A 92 6.26 -9.64 9.59
CA ALA A 92 5.54 -9.41 10.83
C ALA A 92 4.79 -8.06 10.88
N ASP A 93 5.15 -7.08 10.04
CA ASP A 93 4.43 -5.82 9.90
C ASP A 93 3.15 -6.02 9.08
N PRO A 94 1.95 -5.77 9.64
CA PRO A 94 0.70 -5.82 8.89
C PRO A 94 0.69 -4.93 7.65
N ASP A 95 1.38 -3.79 7.69
CA ASP A 95 1.39 -2.82 6.60
C ASP A 95 2.48 -3.09 5.57
N LYS A 96 3.40 -4.04 5.84
CA LYS A 96 4.62 -4.29 5.03
C LYS A 96 5.41 -3.00 4.73
N ASN A 97 5.37 -2.03 5.64
CA ASN A 97 5.83 -0.66 5.41
C ASN A 97 6.97 -0.30 6.37
N LEU A 98 8.03 -1.11 6.29
CA LEU A 98 9.26 -0.96 7.08
C LEU A 98 10.45 -0.58 6.20
N MET A 99 11.36 0.20 6.77
CA MET A 99 12.68 0.49 6.24
C MET A 99 13.74 0.18 7.29
N PHE A 100 14.95 -0.15 6.85
CA PHE A 100 16.07 -0.51 7.73
C PHE A 100 17.22 0.46 7.54
N SER A 101 17.79 0.90 8.65
CA SER A 101 18.82 1.93 8.67
C SER A 101 20.12 1.41 9.26
N VAL A 102 21.18 1.43 8.44
CA VAL A 102 22.55 1.18 8.88
C VAL A 102 23.30 2.49 9.07
N HIS A 103 24.06 2.58 10.15
CA HIS A 103 24.96 3.70 10.42
C HIS A 103 26.39 3.27 10.10
N MET A 104 26.90 3.68 8.93
CA MET A 104 28.18 3.21 8.41
C MET A 104 29.36 4.00 8.99
N TRP A 105 29.56 3.88 10.30
CA TRP A 105 30.70 4.48 11.02
C TRP A 105 32.03 3.73 10.81
N TRP A 106 32.06 2.72 9.93
CA TRP A 106 33.11 1.72 9.70
C TRP A 106 34.46 2.32 9.25
N PRO A 107 35.40 2.60 10.17
CA PRO A 107 36.68 3.21 9.84
C PRO A 107 37.74 2.15 9.49
N TYR A 108 38.78 2.52 8.74
CA TYR A 108 39.83 1.59 8.33
C TYR A 108 40.57 0.93 9.51
N MET A 109 40.70 1.64 10.64
CA MET A 109 41.39 1.17 11.86
C MET A 109 40.73 -0.06 12.50
N TRP A 110 39.47 -0.34 12.17
CA TRP A 110 38.75 -1.55 12.60
C TRP A 110 38.80 -2.68 11.56
N GLY A 111 39.61 -2.53 10.51
CA GLY A 111 39.77 -3.52 9.45
C GLY A 111 38.70 -3.42 8.35
N ASN A 112 37.95 -2.31 8.30
CA ASN A 112 37.00 -2.04 7.23
C ASN A 112 37.72 -1.50 6.01
N ASP A 113 37.07 -1.60 4.86
CA ASP A 113 37.51 -1.03 3.59
C ASP A 113 36.31 -0.72 2.68
N GLU A 114 36.59 -0.20 1.50
CA GLU A 114 35.60 0.08 0.47
C GLU A 114 34.84 -1.19 0.04
N GLN A 115 35.51 -2.35 0.04
CA GLN A 115 34.91 -3.60 -0.42
C GLN A 115 33.83 -4.08 0.55
N ARG A 116 34.00 -3.85 1.86
CA ARG A 116 32.93 -4.08 2.83
C ARG A 116 31.69 -3.27 2.47
N VAL A 117 31.82 -1.96 2.24
CA VAL A 117 30.67 -1.10 1.87
C VAL A 117 29.96 -1.62 0.60
N ILE A 118 30.74 -1.96 -0.43
CA ILE A 118 30.21 -2.48 -1.69
C ILE A 118 29.43 -3.78 -1.46
N ASN A 119 30.00 -4.72 -0.71
CA ASN A 119 29.39 -6.03 -0.48
C ASN A 119 28.11 -5.92 0.34
N GLU A 120 28.12 -5.16 1.44
CA GLU A 120 26.99 -5.09 2.36
C GLU A 120 25.77 -4.39 1.73
N ILE A 121 25.98 -3.30 0.99
CA ILE A 121 24.88 -2.63 0.26
C ILE A 121 24.31 -3.57 -0.80
N LYS A 122 25.19 -4.19 -1.58
CA LYS A 122 24.78 -5.10 -2.65
C LYS A 122 24.00 -6.30 -2.11
N GLU A 123 24.48 -6.91 -1.02
CA GLU A 123 23.79 -8.04 -0.37
C GLU A 123 22.40 -7.63 0.10
N SER A 124 22.26 -6.49 0.79
CA SER A 124 20.94 -6.00 1.23
C SER A 124 19.99 -5.74 0.06
N VAL A 125 20.49 -5.21 -1.06
CA VAL A 125 19.68 -4.98 -2.28
C VAL A 125 19.28 -6.31 -2.95
N GLU A 126 20.19 -7.28 -3.05
CA GLU A 126 19.90 -8.62 -3.57
C GLU A 126 18.90 -9.39 -2.70
N MET A 127 18.77 -9.03 -1.42
CA MET A 127 17.77 -9.55 -0.49
C MET A 127 16.43 -8.80 -0.54
N GLU A 128 16.31 -7.77 -1.39
CA GLU A 128 15.15 -6.88 -1.45
C GLU A 128 14.85 -6.20 -0.10
N LEU A 129 15.89 -5.96 0.72
CA LEU A 129 15.75 -5.28 2.00
C LEU A 129 15.62 -3.76 1.76
N PRO A 130 14.55 -3.09 2.24
CA PRO A 130 14.39 -1.63 2.08
C PRO A 130 15.40 -0.85 2.94
N LEU A 131 16.64 -0.78 2.47
CA LEU A 131 17.78 -0.23 3.21
C LEU A 131 17.94 1.28 2.96
N ILE A 132 18.35 2.00 4.00
CA ILE A 132 18.97 3.32 3.93
C ILE A 132 20.28 3.32 4.73
N VAL A 133 21.23 4.15 4.30
CA VAL A 133 22.37 4.52 5.14
C VAL A 133 21.98 5.74 5.97
N GLY A 134 21.45 5.49 7.17
CA GLY A 134 20.82 6.52 8.00
C GLY A 134 21.82 7.48 8.65
N GLU A 135 23.05 7.04 8.86
CA GLU A 135 24.16 7.90 9.29
C GLU A 135 25.48 7.43 8.69
N PHE A 136 26.35 8.40 8.37
CA PHE A 136 27.77 8.17 8.11
C PHE A 136 28.53 9.49 8.24
N GLY A 137 29.84 9.42 8.51
CA GLY A 137 30.73 10.57 8.52
C GLY A 137 31.97 10.34 7.67
N ASN A 138 32.86 11.33 7.60
CA ASN A 138 34.12 11.21 6.90
C ASN A 138 35.21 10.46 7.70
N ALA A 139 35.10 10.44 9.02
CA ALA A 139 36.07 9.80 9.91
C ALA A 139 35.48 9.52 11.30
N TRP A 140 36.04 8.54 11.99
CA TRP A 140 35.83 8.29 13.41
C TRP A 140 36.78 9.13 14.29
N GLU A 141 38.02 9.30 13.82
CA GLU A 141 39.07 10.14 14.41
C GLU A 141 39.92 10.79 13.30
N GLU A 142 40.59 11.91 13.57
CA GLU A 142 41.37 12.68 12.59
C GLU A 142 42.73 12.02 12.25
N THR A 143 42.69 10.76 11.83
CA THR A 143 43.84 9.99 11.35
C THR A 143 43.50 9.31 10.03
N GLU A 144 44.52 8.94 9.26
CA GLU A 144 44.31 8.20 7.99
C GLU A 144 43.59 6.86 8.22
N GLN A 145 43.88 6.20 9.35
CA GLN A 145 43.20 4.94 9.72
C GLN A 145 41.83 5.19 10.35
N GLY A 146 41.59 6.36 10.95
CA GLY A 146 40.28 6.77 11.44
C GLY A 146 39.30 7.17 10.34
N ALA A 147 39.76 7.34 9.09
CA ALA A 147 38.89 7.70 7.98
C ALA A 147 37.86 6.61 7.68
N ILE A 148 36.70 7.06 7.21
CA ILE A 148 35.57 6.22 6.76
C ILE A 148 35.48 6.37 5.24
N PRO A 149 35.23 5.31 4.46
CA PRO A 149 35.13 5.34 3.00
C PRO A 149 33.83 6.00 2.49
N TYR A 150 33.52 7.20 2.97
CA TYR A 150 32.23 7.88 2.76
C TYR A 150 31.92 8.20 1.29
N LYS A 151 32.96 8.36 0.45
CA LYS A 151 32.79 8.54 -1.00
C LYS A 151 32.26 7.28 -1.67
N THR A 152 32.76 6.11 -1.25
CA THR A 152 32.26 4.81 -1.68
C THR A 152 30.84 4.58 -1.17
N ILE A 153 30.53 4.99 0.06
CA ILE A 153 29.15 4.95 0.58
C ILE A 153 28.21 5.71 -0.36
N MET A 154 28.48 6.98 -0.66
CA MET A 154 27.63 7.79 -1.56
C MET A 154 27.51 7.18 -2.97
N GLU A 155 28.62 6.69 -3.53
CA GLU A 155 28.63 6.02 -4.84
C GLU A 155 27.74 4.78 -4.86
N GLN A 156 27.92 3.87 -3.89
CA GLN A 156 27.18 2.62 -3.84
C GLN A 156 25.71 2.84 -3.48
N CYS A 157 25.40 3.84 -2.66
CA CYS A 157 24.03 4.26 -2.45
C CYS A 157 23.37 4.71 -3.76
N TYR A 158 24.02 5.55 -4.54
CA TYR A 158 23.49 5.99 -5.83
C TYR A 158 23.33 4.84 -6.83
N LEU A 159 24.35 3.98 -6.98
CA LEU A 159 24.34 2.89 -7.96
C LEU A 159 23.29 1.80 -7.65
N ASN A 160 22.90 1.65 -6.39
CA ASN A 160 21.93 0.64 -5.95
C ASN A 160 20.60 1.26 -5.47
N GLU A 161 20.35 2.53 -5.78
CA GLU A 161 19.11 3.24 -5.43
C GLU A 161 18.78 3.24 -3.92
N VAL A 162 19.82 3.23 -3.07
CA VAL A 162 19.72 3.28 -1.61
C VAL A 162 19.84 4.73 -1.12
N GLY A 163 18.93 5.18 -0.26
CA GLY A 163 18.98 6.51 0.34
C GLY A 163 20.14 6.66 1.35
N TYR A 164 20.68 7.87 1.49
CA TYR A 164 21.71 8.17 2.50
C TYR A 164 21.44 9.48 3.25
N MET A 165 21.91 9.56 4.50
CA MET A 165 21.82 10.75 5.36
C MET A 165 23.16 10.99 6.07
N PRO A 166 23.94 12.03 5.70
CA PRO A 166 25.24 12.30 6.30
C PRO A 166 25.13 12.98 7.67
N TRP A 167 26.02 12.59 8.60
CA TRP A 167 26.09 13.13 9.95
C TRP A 167 27.25 14.14 10.13
N SER A 168 27.03 15.41 10.47
CA SER A 168 25.75 16.12 10.54
C SER A 168 25.93 17.60 10.20
N TRP A 169 24.81 18.32 10.04
CA TRP A 169 24.80 19.71 9.54
C TRP A 169 25.76 20.64 10.30
N GLY A 170 25.82 20.49 11.62
CA GLY A 170 26.69 21.29 12.48
C GLY A 170 26.33 22.78 12.51
N PRO A 171 27.12 23.58 13.26
CA PRO A 171 28.11 23.10 14.23
C PRO A 171 27.42 22.46 15.44
N GLY A 172 28.10 21.56 16.14
CA GLY A 172 27.56 20.99 17.38
C GLY A 172 28.18 19.68 17.83
N ASN A 173 28.94 19.00 16.95
CA ASN A 173 29.62 17.78 17.33
C ASN A 173 30.74 18.07 18.34
N ASN A 174 30.71 17.39 19.49
CA ASN A 174 31.70 17.53 20.55
C ASN A 174 31.92 16.17 21.23
N PRO A 175 33.15 15.62 21.23
CA PRO A 175 34.41 16.24 20.81
C PRO A 175 34.70 16.20 19.31
N GLN A 176 33.90 15.51 18.50
CA GLN A 176 34.18 15.23 17.09
C GLN A 176 33.78 16.40 16.15
N THR A 177 34.30 17.60 16.40
CA THR A 177 33.96 18.81 15.61
C THR A 177 34.28 18.68 14.12
N PHE A 178 35.17 17.76 13.74
CA PHE A 178 35.49 17.46 12.34
C PHE A 178 34.32 16.82 11.57
N LEU A 179 33.27 16.36 12.26
CA LEU A 179 32.00 15.91 11.66
C LEU A 179 31.03 17.05 11.36
N ASP A 180 31.31 18.30 11.78
CA ASP A 180 30.44 19.42 11.46
C ASP A 180 30.58 19.79 9.98
N MET A 181 29.50 19.68 9.21
CA MET A 181 29.51 20.05 7.79
C MET A 181 29.58 21.57 7.58
N THR A 182 29.07 22.34 8.54
CA THR A 182 29.05 23.81 8.53
C THR A 182 29.74 24.37 9.77
N THR A 183 30.33 25.57 9.66
CA THR A 183 31.00 26.20 10.82
C THR A 183 30.05 27.07 11.66
N ASP A 184 28.94 27.53 11.08
CA ASP A 184 27.98 28.42 11.75
C ASP A 184 26.51 28.06 11.50
N GLY A 185 26.23 26.91 10.87
CA GLY A 185 24.88 26.44 10.57
C GLY A 185 24.33 26.97 9.25
N THR A 186 25.09 27.80 8.52
CA THR A 186 24.67 28.34 7.22
C THR A 186 25.28 27.56 6.05
N TYR A 187 24.55 27.51 4.94
CA TYR A 187 24.99 26.86 3.69
C TYR A 187 26.33 27.40 3.17
N ASP A 188 26.55 28.72 3.25
CA ASP A 188 27.78 29.37 2.77
C ASP A 188 29.02 28.97 3.60
N SER A 189 28.81 28.38 4.77
CA SER A 189 29.87 27.91 5.67
C SER A 189 30.17 26.42 5.52
N LEU A 190 29.57 25.74 4.53
CA LEU A 190 29.94 24.38 4.14
C LEU A 190 31.44 24.32 3.83
N HIS A 191 32.14 23.35 4.41
CA HIS A 191 33.58 23.19 4.26
C HIS A 191 33.99 21.73 4.33
N GLY A 192 35.24 21.44 3.96
CA GLY A 192 35.82 20.10 4.05
C GLY A 192 34.92 19.03 3.47
N TRP A 193 34.70 17.96 4.24
CA TRP A 193 33.89 16.83 3.83
C TRP A 193 32.40 17.20 3.65
N GLY A 194 31.87 18.15 4.43
CA GLY A 194 30.50 18.65 4.28
C GLY A 194 30.26 19.32 2.93
N LEU A 195 31.23 20.11 2.45
CA LEU A 195 31.17 20.68 1.09
C LEU A 195 31.22 19.58 0.02
N GLU A 196 32.02 18.52 0.25
CA GLU A 196 32.10 17.38 -0.66
C GLU A 196 30.75 16.64 -0.75
N VAL A 197 30.19 16.23 0.40
CA VAL A 197 28.93 15.49 0.46
C VAL A 197 27.73 16.30 -0.01
N CYS A 198 27.68 17.60 0.29
CA CYS A 198 26.54 18.42 -0.09
C CYS A 198 26.61 18.97 -1.53
N VAL A 199 27.80 19.24 -2.07
CA VAL A 199 27.94 20.09 -3.27
C VAL A 199 28.92 19.58 -4.33
N THR A 200 30.14 19.20 -3.96
CA THR A 200 31.24 19.08 -4.94
C THR A 200 31.55 17.66 -5.39
N HIS A 201 31.17 16.64 -4.61
CA HIS A 201 31.35 15.24 -5.02
C HIS A 201 30.36 14.88 -6.14
N GLU A 202 30.74 13.95 -7.02
CA GLU A 202 29.88 13.48 -8.12
C GLU A 202 28.51 13.02 -7.61
N TYR A 203 28.51 12.16 -6.59
CA TYR A 203 27.31 11.65 -5.90
C TYR A 203 26.82 12.53 -4.74
N SER A 204 27.14 13.82 -4.73
CA SER A 204 26.69 14.75 -3.68
C SER A 204 25.20 15.04 -3.75
N ILE A 205 24.62 15.47 -2.62
CA ILE A 205 23.19 15.81 -2.50
C ILE A 205 22.76 16.77 -3.62
N LYS A 206 23.52 17.84 -3.89
CA LYS A 206 23.18 18.80 -4.96
C LYS A 206 23.07 18.16 -6.34
N ASN A 207 23.87 17.13 -6.63
CA ASN A 207 23.98 16.55 -7.96
C ASN A 207 22.95 15.45 -8.21
N ILE A 208 22.57 14.70 -7.17
CA ILE A 208 21.72 13.51 -7.33
C ILE A 208 20.36 13.59 -6.63
N ALA A 209 20.18 14.47 -5.64
CA ALA A 209 18.93 14.52 -4.90
C ALA A 209 17.80 15.04 -5.78
N VAL A 210 16.80 14.19 -6.01
CA VAL A 210 15.56 14.56 -6.66
C VAL A 210 14.57 14.96 -5.58
N ARG A 211 14.03 16.17 -5.68
CA ARG A 211 12.90 16.55 -4.82
C ARG A 211 11.67 15.80 -5.32
N PRO A 212 10.97 15.05 -4.46
CA PRO A 212 9.77 14.35 -4.88
C PRO A 212 8.71 15.36 -5.35
N ALA A 213 7.89 14.95 -6.31
CA ALA A 213 6.84 15.81 -6.87
C ALA A 213 5.89 16.34 -5.78
N SER A 214 5.65 15.54 -4.74
CA SER A 214 4.87 15.89 -3.54
C SER A 214 5.40 17.10 -2.75
N ILE A 215 6.68 17.48 -2.93
CA ILE A 215 7.32 18.62 -2.24
C ILE A 215 7.45 19.84 -3.17
N LEU A 216 7.48 19.66 -4.50
CA LEU A 216 7.77 20.73 -5.47
C LEU A 216 6.53 21.49 -5.95
N GLU A 217 5.40 20.79 -6.06
CA GLU A 217 4.09 21.37 -6.32
C GLU A 217 3.25 21.03 -5.10
N PRO A 218 2.51 21.96 -4.45
CA PRO A 218 1.47 21.54 -3.52
C PRO A 218 0.57 20.61 -4.30
N SER A 219 0.63 19.33 -3.97
CA SER A 219 -0.03 18.33 -4.75
C SER A 219 -1.53 18.58 -4.64
N ASN A 220 -2.13 19.12 -5.72
CA ASN A 220 -3.57 18.98 -5.94
C ASN A 220 -3.91 17.53 -6.35
N VAL A 221 -2.90 16.68 -6.50
CA VAL A 221 -3.05 15.24 -6.61
C VAL A 221 -2.98 14.69 -5.18
N PRO A 222 -4.04 14.07 -4.66
CA PRO A 222 -3.95 13.34 -3.40
C PRO A 222 -2.76 12.35 -3.41
N PRO A 223 -2.30 11.81 -2.26
CA PRO A 223 -1.49 10.59 -2.27
C PRO A 223 -2.09 9.56 -3.25
N PRO A 224 -1.32 8.60 -3.82
CA PRO A 224 -1.88 7.57 -4.68
C PRO A 224 -3.13 7.05 -4.02
N ASP A 225 -4.22 7.20 -4.75
CA ASP A 225 -5.52 6.69 -4.43
C ASP A 225 -5.40 5.18 -4.17
N LEU A 226 -4.93 4.65 -3.03
CA LEU A 226 -5.03 3.20 -2.81
C LEU A 226 -6.51 2.81 -2.73
N SER A 227 -7.40 3.78 -2.50
CA SER A 227 -8.79 3.67 -2.91
C SER A 227 -8.89 3.87 -4.42
N LEU A 228 -9.39 2.83 -5.04
CA LEU A 228 -9.83 2.85 -6.42
C LEU A 228 -10.85 4.00 -6.61
N PRO A 229 -10.89 4.64 -7.80
CA PRO A 229 -11.79 5.75 -8.05
C PRO A 229 -13.23 5.46 -7.57
N PRO A 230 -13.92 6.42 -6.92
CA PRO A 230 -15.30 6.21 -6.52
C PRO A 230 -16.21 6.08 -7.76
N GLY A 231 -17.34 5.38 -7.62
CA GLY A 231 -18.34 5.26 -8.68
C GLY A 231 -18.12 4.10 -9.66
N SER A 232 -17.36 3.09 -9.27
CA SER A 232 -17.29 1.85 -10.04
C SER A 232 -18.65 1.12 -10.02
N LEU A 233 -19.05 0.64 -11.20
CA LEU A 233 -20.23 -0.18 -11.44
C LEU A 233 -20.02 -1.65 -11.05
N SER A 234 -18.77 -2.11 -11.04
CA SER A 234 -18.41 -3.52 -10.78
C SER A 234 -18.09 -3.83 -9.32
N ARG A 235 -17.94 -2.81 -8.47
CA ARG A 235 -17.53 -2.98 -7.07
C ARG A 235 -18.48 -3.89 -6.31
N ASN A 236 -17.95 -4.94 -5.67
CA ASN A 236 -18.70 -5.92 -4.89
C ASN A 236 -19.86 -6.59 -5.67
N LYS A 237 -19.79 -6.59 -7.00
CA LYS A 237 -20.77 -7.25 -7.85
C LYS A 237 -20.43 -8.73 -8.06
N PRO A 238 -21.40 -9.58 -8.44
CA PRO A 238 -21.14 -10.97 -8.77
C PRO A 238 -20.09 -11.09 -9.89
N VAL A 239 -19.09 -11.93 -9.67
CA VAL A 239 -17.96 -12.11 -10.59
C VAL A 239 -17.73 -13.59 -10.85
N PHE A 240 -17.32 -13.91 -12.07
CA PHE A 240 -17.16 -15.27 -12.55
C PHE A 240 -15.87 -15.38 -13.35
N ALA A 241 -15.10 -16.44 -13.12
CA ALA A 241 -13.87 -16.70 -13.84
C ALA A 241 -13.89 -18.07 -14.52
N SER A 242 -13.05 -18.23 -15.55
CA SER A 242 -12.81 -19.53 -16.19
C SER A 242 -12.18 -20.54 -15.24
N SER A 243 -11.35 -20.06 -14.31
CA SER A 243 -10.68 -20.87 -13.31
C SER A 243 -10.18 -20.00 -12.15
N THR A 244 -9.76 -20.68 -11.09
CA THR A 244 -9.05 -20.09 -9.96
C THR A 244 -7.85 -20.96 -9.64
N GLU A 245 -6.71 -20.34 -9.38
CA GLU A 245 -5.51 -21.02 -8.91
C GLU A 245 -5.81 -21.82 -7.62
N PRO A 246 -5.49 -23.12 -7.57
CA PRO A 246 -5.81 -23.94 -6.41
C PRO A 246 -4.98 -23.54 -5.17
N ASP A 247 -5.56 -23.77 -3.99
CA ASP A 247 -4.89 -23.79 -2.68
C ASP A 247 -4.28 -22.47 -2.16
N LEU A 248 -4.55 -21.32 -2.80
CA LEU A 248 -4.06 -20.00 -2.36
C LEU A 248 -5.15 -18.98 -1.96
N GLY A 249 -6.44 -19.31 -2.16
CA GLY A 249 -7.54 -18.40 -1.80
C GLY A 249 -7.70 -17.18 -2.71
N ASN A 250 -7.05 -17.16 -3.88
CA ASN A 250 -7.09 -16.07 -4.86
C ASN A 250 -8.36 -16.08 -5.72
N ILE A 251 -9.52 -15.95 -5.08
CA ILE A 251 -10.84 -16.09 -5.70
C ILE A 251 -11.21 -14.89 -6.60
N PRO A 252 -12.13 -15.06 -7.58
CA PRO A 252 -12.49 -13.99 -8.53
C PRO A 252 -13.02 -12.71 -7.87
N GLU A 253 -13.69 -12.84 -6.73
CA GLU A 253 -14.26 -11.75 -5.94
C GLU A 253 -13.20 -10.71 -5.53
N HIS A 254 -11.95 -11.14 -5.32
CA HIS A 254 -10.86 -10.24 -4.99
C HIS A 254 -10.50 -9.26 -6.11
N ALA A 255 -10.88 -9.51 -7.37
CA ALA A 255 -10.64 -8.55 -8.44
C ALA A 255 -11.60 -7.34 -8.38
N VAL A 256 -12.66 -7.38 -7.58
CA VAL A 256 -13.72 -6.35 -7.55
C VAL A 256 -14.10 -5.92 -6.14
N ASP A 257 -13.29 -6.23 -5.13
CA ASP A 257 -13.69 -6.15 -3.73
C ASP A 257 -13.45 -4.78 -3.07
N GLY A 258 -12.62 -3.90 -3.66
CA GLY A 258 -12.13 -2.76 -2.86
C GLY A 258 -10.63 -2.62 -2.77
N ASN A 259 -9.94 -3.75 -2.82
CA ASN A 259 -8.75 -3.93 -2.03
C ASN A 259 -7.59 -4.41 -2.90
N VAL A 260 -6.69 -3.49 -3.21
CA VAL A 260 -5.49 -3.77 -4.01
C VAL A 260 -4.48 -4.71 -3.33
N THR A 261 -4.76 -5.20 -2.12
CA THR A 261 -3.91 -6.19 -1.41
C THR A 261 -4.39 -7.63 -1.56
N THR A 262 -5.63 -7.83 -2.02
CA THR A 262 -6.19 -9.14 -2.39
C THR A 262 -6.12 -9.30 -3.91
N ARG A 263 -6.09 -10.55 -4.40
CA ARG A 263 -6.02 -10.80 -5.84
C ARG A 263 -6.82 -12.01 -6.28
N TRP A 264 -7.30 -11.96 -7.52
CA TRP A 264 -7.68 -13.15 -8.27
C TRP A 264 -6.46 -13.70 -9.01
N SER A 265 -6.40 -15.02 -9.20
CA SER A 265 -5.38 -15.68 -10.00
C SER A 265 -6.00 -16.84 -10.78
N SER A 266 -5.70 -16.94 -12.08
CA SER A 266 -6.17 -18.04 -12.93
C SER A 266 -5.28 -19.28 -12.84
N GLU A 267 -5.75 -20.40 -13.38
CA GLU A 267 -4.87 -21.52 -13.73
C GLU A 267 -3.82 -21.14 -14.78
N TYR A 268 -2.77 -21.95 -14.87
CA TYR A 268 -1.60 -21.68 -15.71
C TYR A 268 -1.80 -22.19 -17.15
N SER A 269 -2.90 -21.78 -17.77
CA SER A 269 -3.23 -22.13 -19.15
C SER A 269 -3.87 -20.95 -19.87
N ASP A 270 -3.78 -20.94 -21.20
CA ASP A 270 -4.38 -19.90 -22.04
C ASP A 270 -5.46 -20.51 -22.95
N PRO A 271 -6.58 -19.81 -23.22
CA PRO A 271 -6.97 -18.51 -22.66
C PRO A 271 -7.65 -18.62 -21.28
N GLN A 272 -7.72 -17.50 -20.56
CA GLN A 272 -8.49 -17.37 -19.31
C GLN A 272 -9.39 -16.15 -19.39
N TYR A 273 -10.40 -16.09 -18.53
CA TYR A 273 -11.25 -14.91 -18.42
C TYR A 273 -11.76 -14.70 -17.01
N ILE A 274 -12.11 -13.46 -16.74
CA ILE A 274 -12.93 -13.02 -15.61
C ILE A 274 -13.98 -12.06 -16.14
N TYR A 275 -15.21 -12.16 -15.65
CA TYR A 275 -16.28 -11.23 -15.98
C TYR A 275 -17.15 -10.89 -14.79
N VAL A 276 -17.64 -9.67 -14.79
CA VAL A 276 -18.52 -9.13 -13.75
C VAL A 276 -19.93 -9.00 -14.29
N ASP A 277 -20.92 -9.40 -13.49
CA ASP A 277 -22.33 -9.07 -13.70
C ASP A 277 -22.62 -7.74 -13.00
N LEU A 278 -22.83 -6.65 -13.75
CA LEU A 278 -23.17 -5.34 -13.19
C LEU A 278 -24.58 -5.30 -12.59
N GLU A 279 -25.35 -6.39 -12.72
CA GLU A 279 -26.74 -6.61 -12.30
C GLU A 279 -27.79 -5.85 -13.14
N ASP A 280 -27.41 -4.80 -13.85
CA ASP A 280 -28.23 -4.06 -14.82
C ASP A 280 -27.40 -3.65 -16.04
N GLU A 281 -28.06 -3.18 -17.10
CA GLU A 281 -27.40 -2.62 -18.28
C GLU A 281 -26.90 -1.19 -18.00
N TYR A 282 -25.60 -0.95 -18.18
CA TYR A 282 -24.99 0.36 -18.00
C TYR A 282 -24.29 0.86 -19.26
N GLU A 283 -24.22 2.18 -19.42
CA GLU A 283 -23.21 2.81 -20.26
C GLU A 283 -21.85 2.73 -19.56
N ILE A 284 -20.83 2.28 -20.28
CA ILE A 284 -19.48 2.04 -19.78
C ILE A 284 -18.54 3.01 -20.50
N GLY A 285 -17.80 3.77 -19.71
CA GLY A 285 -16.86 4.79 -20.18
C GLY A 285 -15.40 4.45 -19.96
N LYS A 286 -15.10 3.66 -18.93
CA LYS A 286 -13.71 3.31 -18.58
C LYS A 286 -13.62 1.93 -17.95
N ILE A 287 -12.56 1.21 -18.31
CA ILE A 287 -12.10 -0.01 -17.65
C ILE A 287 -10.78 0.30 -16.96
N TYR A 288 -10.67 -0.12 -15.70
CA TYR A 288 -9.44 -0.01 -14.91
C TYR A 288 -8.99 -1.42 -14.55
N ILE A 289 -7.75 -1.76 -14.89
CA ILE A 289 -7.15 -3.05 -14.58
C ILE A 289 -5.86 -2.79 -13.82
N GLU A 290 -5.71 -3.45 -12.67
CA GLU A 290 -4.44 -3.49 -11.96
C GLU A 290 -3.95 -4.92 -11.89
N TRP A 291 -2.89 -5.17 -12.64
CA TRP A 291 -2.25 -6.47 -12.74
C TRP A 291 -1.29 -6.69 -11.57
N GLU A 292 -1.15 -7.94 -11.16
CA GLU A 292 0.07 -8.38 -10.45
C GLU A 292 1.20 -8.63 -11.46
N ASP A 293 2.40 -8.99 -11.00
CA ASP A 293 3.56 -9.33 -11.85
C ASP A 293 3.24 -10.41 -12.91
N ALA A 294 2.28 -11.31 -12.63
CA ALA A 294 1.74 -12.28 -13.55
C ALA A 294 0.52 -11.75 -14.32
N TYR A 295 0.77 -11.09 -15.46
CA TYR A 295 -0.27 -10.44 -16.28
C TYR A 295 -0.51 -11.11 -17.64
N ALA A 296 -1.59 -10.67 -18.33
CA ALA A 296 -1.86 -11.07 -19.71
C ALA A 296 -1.06 -10.20 -20.68
N ALA A 297 -0.18 -10.78 -21.50
CA ALA A 297 0.51 -10.05 -22.57
C ALA A 297 -0.46 -9.62 -23.69
N GLN A 298 -1.53 -10.40 -23.90
CA GLN A 298 -2.58 -10.12 -24.88
C GLN A 298 -3.95 -10.38 -24.26
N TYR A 299 -4.86 -9.42 -24.36
CA TYR A 299 -6.22 -9.56 -23.83
C TYR A 299 -7.25 -8.75 -24.63
N LYS A 300 -8.52 -9.03 -24.37
CA LYS A 300 -9.66 -8.25 -24.87
C LYS A 300 -10.54 -7.80 -23.72
N ILE A 301 -11.20 -6.66 -23.90
CA ILE A 301 -12.38 -6.33 -23.12
C ILE A 301 -13.61 -6.61 -23.99
N GLN A 302 -14.59 -7.27 -23.38
CA GLN A 302 -15.84 -7.63 -24.03
C GLN A 302 -17.03 -7.25 -23.18
N VAL A 303 -18.15 -6.93 -23.82
CA VAL A 303 -19.44 -6.71 -23.16
C VAL A 303 -20.50 -7.70 -23.63
N SER A 304 -21.49 -7.95 -22.78
CA SER A 304 -22.64 -8.81 -23.09
C SER A 304 -23.88 -8.38 -22.30
N ASN A 305 -25.06 -8.75 -22.78
CA ASN A 305 -26.33 -8.60 -22.06
C ASN A 305 -26.88 -9.92 -21.52
N ASP A 306 -26.26 -11.06 -21.86
CA ASP A 306 -26.74 -12.40 -21.54
C ASP A 306 -25.64 -13.34 -21.01
N ALA A 307 -24.40 -12.85 -20.89
CA ALA A 307 -23.19 -13.61 -20.56
C ALA A 307 -22.86 -14.78 -21.51
N GLU A 308 -23.57 -14.91 -22.63
CA GLU A 308 -23.38 -15.96 -23.64
C GLU A 308 -22.80 -15.38 -24.94
N ASN A 309 -23.35 -14.26 -25.39
CA ASN A 309 -22.96 -13.56 -26.62
C ASN A 309 -22.15 -12.32 -26.26
N TRP A 310 -20.87 -12.33 -26.64
CA TRP A 310 -19.90 -11.32 -26.26
C TRP A 310 -19.46 -10.48 -27.45
N THR A 311 -19.37 -9.17 -27.26
CA THR A 311 -18.87 -8.22 -28.25
C THR A 311 -17.52 -7.66 -27.80
N ASP A 312 -16.50 -7.76 -28.65
CA ASP A 312 -15.18 -7.16 -28.41
C ASP A 312 -15.29 -5.63 -28.48
N ILE A 313 -14.90 -4.94 -27.41
CA ILE A 313 -14.87 -3.47 -27.34
C ILE A 313 -13.46 -2.90 -27.27
N PHE A 314 -12.48 -3.73 -26.87
CA PHE A 314 -11.06 -3.37 -26.85
C PHE A 314 -10.18 -4.61 -27.07
N THR A 315 -8.97 -4.42 -27.60
CA THR A 315 -7.97 -5.49 -27.76
C THR A 315 -6.56 -4.95 -27.58
N GLU A 316 -5.81 -5.56 -26.67
CA GLU A 316 -4.39 -5.30 -26.43
C GLU A 316 -3.55 -6.51 -26.87
N TYR A 317 -2.41 -6.22 -27.51
CA TYR A 317 -1.48 -7.23 -28.04
C TYR A 317 -0.09 -7.17 -27.41
N ASN A 318 0.24 -6.09 -26.69
CA ASN A 318 1.56 -5.84 -26.10
C ASN A 318 1.42 -5.17 -24.72
N CYS A 319 0.55 -5.69 -23.86
CA CYS A 319 0.44 -5.22 -22.47
C CYS A 319 1.79 -5.40 -21.75
N THR A 320 2.13 -4.46 -20.88
CA THR A 320 3.38 -4.45 -20.12
C THR A 320 3.19 -4.77 -18.62
N GLY A 321 1.98 -5.12 -18.19
CA GLY A 321 1.61 -5.26 -16.79
C GLY A 321 1.41 -3.90 -16.10
N GLY A 322 1.26 -3.90 -14.78
CA GLY A 322 0.96 -2.71 -13.99
C GLY A 322 -0.50 -2.27 -14.10
N ILE A 323 -0.75 -0.98 -14.32
CA ILE A 323 -2.11 -0.41 -14.42
C ILE A 323 -2.44 -0.13 -15.89
N ASP A 324 -3.59 -0.64 -16.33
CA ASP A 324 -4.20 -0.28 -17.61
C ASP A 324 -5.50 0.51 -17.36
N GLU A 325 -5.53 1.77 -17.83
CA GLU A 325 -6.75 2.58 -17.90
C GLU A 325 -7.21 2.70 -19.34
N ILE A 326 -8.39 2.15 -19.64
CA ILE A 326 -8.89 2.01 -21.00
C ILE A 326 -10.21 2.74 -21.13
N GLU A 327 -10.21 3.84 -21.89
CA GLU A 327 -11.45 4.52 -22.30
C GLU A 327 -12.20 3.67 -23.33
N VAL A 328 -13.49 3.48 -23.10
CA VAL A 328 -14.38 2.72 -23.97
C VAL A 328 -15.70 3.44 -24.16
N GLU A 329 -16.38 3.15 -25.27
CA GLU A 329 -17.76 3.58 -25.50
C GLU A 329 -18.60 2.33 -25.75
N ALA A 330 -19.23 1.82 -24.71
CA ALA A 330 -20.00 0.58 -24.79
C ALA A 330 -21.22 0.60 -23.86
N THR A 331 -22.16 -0.29 -24.13
CA THR A 331 -23.30 -0.58 -23.25
C THR A 331 -23.34 -2.07 -23.00
N GLY A 332 -23.57 -2.47 -21.76
CA GLY A 332 -23.76 -3.88 -21.42
C GLY A 332 -24.02 -4.11 -19.95
N ARG A 333 -24.57 -5.29 -19.62
CA ARG A 333 -24.72 -5.77 -18.25
C ARG A 333 -23.49 -6.53 -17.75
N TYR A 334 -22.84 -7.29 -18.62
CA TYR A 334 -21.68 -8.09 -18.29
C TYR A 334 -20.44 -7.52 -18.95
N VAL A 335 -19.34 -7.44 -18.21
CA VAL A 335 -18.04 -6.98 -18.73
C VAL A 335 -16.99 -8.03 -18.46
N ARG A 336 -16.27 -8.46 -19.50
CA ARG A 336 -15.28 -9.54 -19.45
C ARG A 336 -13.90 -9.07 -19.88
N LEU A 337 -12.92 -9.37 -19.05
CA LEU A 337 -11.52 -9.41 -19.43
C LEU A 337 -11.20 -10.81 -19.94
N TYR A 338 -10.87 -10.92 -21.23
CA TYR A 338 -10.52 -12.17 -21.90
C TYR A 338 -9.02 -12.21 -22.20
N CYS A 339 -8.26 -12.85 -21.32
CA CYS A 339 -6.82 -13.01 -21.40
C CYS A 339 -6.47 -14.08 -22.45
N MET A 340 -5.96 -13.64 -23.60
CA MET A 340 -5.64 -14.50 -24.74
C MET A 340 -4.29 -15.21 -24.55
N GLN A 341 -3.31 -14.53 -23.96
CA GLN A 341 -1.95 -15.05 -23.76
C GLN A 341 -1.32 -14.46 -22.50
N ARG A 342 -0.76 -15.31 -21.63
CA ARG A 342 0.00 -14.89 -20.45
C ARG A 342 1.38 -14.35 -20.81
N ALA A 343 1.84 -13.34 -20.08
CA ALA A 343 3.18 -12.78 -20.22
C ALA A 343 4.24 -13.61 -19.51
N THR A 344 3.84 -14.34 -18.46
CA THR A 344 4.72 -15.14 -17.61
C THR A 344 4.34 -16.63 -17.66
N GLN A 345 5.09 -17.49 -16.98
CA GLN A 345 4.73 -18.91 -16.82
C GLN A 345 3.54 -19.13 -15.86
N TRP A 346 3.22 -18.13 -15.04
CA TRP A 346 2.17 -18.15 -14.02
C TRP A 346 0.81 -17.78 -14.59
N GLY A 347 -0.27 -17.99 -13.83
CA GLY A 347 -1.63 -17.60 -14.20
C GLY A 347 -1.79 -16.09 -14.36
N ASN A 348 -2.87 -15.64 -15.02
CA ASN A 348 -3.20 -14.21 -15.02
C ASN A 348 -3.68 -13.83 -13.63
N SER A 349 -3.13 -12.76 -13.06
CA SER A 349 -3.47 -12.31 -11.72
C SER A 349 -3.76 -10.82 -11.68
N LEU A 350 -4.82 -10.48 -10.94
CA LEU A 350 -5.41 -9.14 -10.88
C LEU A 350 -5.59 -8.75 -9.43
N TYR A 351 -5.00 -7.62 -9.05
CA TYR A 351 -5.41 -6.89 -7.85
C TYR A 351 -6.77 -6.22 -8.08
N THR A 352 -7.07 -5.78 -9.31
CA THR A 352 -8.31 -5.06 -9.58
C THR A 352 -8.78 -5.18 -11.04
N PHE A 353 -10.10 -5.25 -11.24
CA PHE A 353 -10.81 -5.15 -12.51
C PHE A 353 -12.10 -4.34 -12.32
N GLU A 354 -12.04 -3.02 -12.53
CA GLU A 354 -13.15 -2.11 -12.26
C GLU A 354 -13.74 -1.52 -13.53
N VAL A 355 -15.05 -1.31 -13.52
CA VAL A 355 -15.85 -0.79 -14.64
C VAL A 355 -16.48 0.52 -14.20
N TYR A 356 -16.29 1.59 -14.97
CA TYR A 356 -16.79 2.92 -14.66
C TYR A 356 -17.73 3.44 -15.76
N PRO A 357 -18.71 4.29 -15.40
CA PRO A 357 -19.53 4.98 -16.38
C PRO A 357 -18.73 6.05 -17.15
N PRO A 358 -19.29 6.65 -18.22
CA PRO A 358 -18.71 7.80 -18.89
C PRO A 358 -18.40 8.96 -17.95
N GLU A 359 -17.30 9.68 -18.20
CA GLU A 359 -16.90 10.83 -17.38
C GLU A 359 -18.02 11.89 -17.35
N GLY A 360 -18.38 12.35 -16.14
CA GLY A 360 -19.48 13.30 -15.95
C GLY A 360 -20.89 12.70 -16.03
N ALA A 361 -21.02 11.38 -16.18
CA ALA A 361 -22.28 10.70 -15.96
C ALA A 361 -22.75 10.93 -14.52
N ILE A 362 -23.96 11.48 -14.37
CA ILE A 362 -24.64 11.48 -13.09
C ILE A 362 -25.07 10.03 -12.90
N ILE A 363 -24.37 9.29 -12.04
CA ILE A 363 -24.87 7.99 -11.56
C ILE A 363 -26.08 8.34 -10.71
N GLU A 364 -27.26 8.40 -11.32
CA GLU A 364 -28.47 8.36 -10.50
C GLU A 364 -28.38 7.03 -9.76
N PRO A 365 -28.41 7.02 -8.40
CA PRO A 365 -28.49 5.78 -7.68
C PRO A 365 -29.66 5.00 -8.30
N PRO A 366 -29.47 3.70 -8.59
CA PRO A 366 -30.53 2.93 -9.22
C PRO A 366 -31.82 3.13 -8.42
N ALA A 367 -32.90 3.48 -9.10
CA ALA A 367 -34.12 3.88 -8.42
C ALA A 367 -34.69 2.68 -7.65
N TYR A 368 -34.53 2.67 -6.34
CA TYR A 368 -35.14 1.69 -5.44
C TYR A 368 -36.17 2.38 -4.54
N THR A 369 -37.20 1.64 -4.15
CA THR A 369 -38.17 2.09 -3.14
C THR A 369 -37.93 1.28 -1.88
N LEU A 370 -37.69 1.94 -0.74
CA LEU A 370 -37.53 1.25 0.53
C LEU A 370 -38.76 0.37 0.81
N GLY A 371 -38.50 -0.90 1.14
CA GLY A 371 -39.52 -1.92 1.38
C GLY A 371 -40.04 -2.66 0.14
N ASP A 372 -39.75 -2.19 -1.08
CA ASP A 372 -40.11 -2.84 -2.35
C ASP A 372 -38.93 -3.69 -2.84
N ILE A 373 -38.77 -4.85 -2.23
CA ILE A 373 -37.59 -5.72 -2.38
C ILE A 373 -37.70 -6.55 -3.66
N ASN A 374 -38.91 -6.82 -4.15
CA ASN A 374 -39.13 -7.52 -5.41
C ASN A 374 -39.25 -6.57 -6.62
N GLU A 375 -39.15 -5.26 -6.41
CA GLU A 375 -39.19 -4.19 -7.42
C GLU A 375 -40.49 -4.18 -8.25
N ASP A 376 -41.62 -4.58 -7.64
CA ASP A 376 -42.92 -4.58 -8.31
C ASP A 376 -43.71 -3.26 -8.13
N GLY A 377 -43.15 -2.32 -7.36
CA GLY A 377 -43.74 -1.03 -7.03
C GLY A 377 -44.73 -1.06 -5.88
N ILE A 378 -44.90 -2.21 -5.19
CA ILE A 378 -45.90 -2.43 -4.15
C ILE A 378 -45.27 -3.13 -2.95
N ILE A 379 -45.06 -2.39 -1.87
CA ILE A 379 -44.61 -2.95 -0.58
C ILE A 379 -45.68 -3.88 0.00
N ASN A 380 -45.43 -5.19 -0.02
CA ASN A 380 -46.38 -6.21 0.43
C ASN A 380 -45.72 -7.45 1.09
N SER A 381 -46.48 -8.53 1.26
CA SER A 381 -46.00 -9.75 1.94
C SER A 381 -44.98 -10.55 1.12
N LEU A 382 -44.88 -10.30 -0.19
CA LEU A 382 -43.86 -10.89 -1.04
C LEU A 382 -42.47 -10.32 -0.72
N ASP A 383 -42.37 -9.01 -0.51
CA ASP A 383 -41.14 -8.34 -0.06
C ASP A 383 -40.71 -8.87 1.30
N TYR A 384 -41.66 -8.99 2.23
CA TYR A 384 -41.40 -9.58 3.54
C TYR A 384 -40.91 -11.03 3.45
N SER A 385 -41.45 -11.81 2.50
CA SER A 385 -40.97 -13.17 2.27
C SER A 385 -39.55 -13.19 1.73
N MET A 386 -39.17 -12.27 0.85
CA MET A 386 -37.80 -12.17 0.33
C MET A 386 -36.83 -11.76 1.43
N LEU A 387 -37.17 -10.71 2.18
CA LEU A 387 -36.42 -10.26 3.36
C LEU A 387 -36.24 -11.37 4.39
N SER A 388 -37.32 -12.07 4.74
CA SER A 388 -37.28 -13.15 5.73
C SER A 388 -36.40 -14.31 5.27
N ARG A 389 -36.45 -14.67 3.98
CA ARG A 389 -35.60 -15.74 3.45
C ARG A 389 -34.13 -15.34 3.42
N HIS A 390 -33.84 -14.05 3.22
CA HIS A 390 -32.50 -13.51 3.31
C HIS A 390 -31.94 -13.54 4.72
N ILE A 391 -32.70 -13.05 5.70
CA ILE A 391 -32.32 -13.08 7.11
C ILE A 391 -32.11 -14.53 7.61
N LEU A 392 -32.86 -15.49 7.05
CA LEU A 392 -32.73 -16.91 7.35
C LEU A 392 -31.65 -17.64 6.53
N GLU A 393 -30.88 -16.91 5.71
CA GLU A 393 -29.82 -17.45 4.83
C GLU A 393 -30.33 -18.52 3.83
N VAL A 394 -31.63 -18.48 3.51
CA VAL A 394 -32.27 -19.38 2.54
C VAL A 394 -32.14 -18.86 1.10
N SER A 395 -32.00 -17.55 0.91
CA SER A 395 -31.75 -16.90 -0.37
C SER A 395 -31.07 -15.55 -0.20
N THR A 396 -30.10 -15.21 -1.04
CA THR A 396 -29.39 -13.92 -0.96
C THR A 396 -30.13 -12.84 -1.76
N LEU A 397 -30.28 -11.65 -1.18
CA LEU A 397 -30.63 -10.43 -1.91
C LEU A 397 -29.36 -9.87 -2.55
N SER A 398 -29.52 -9.11 -3.63
CA SER A 398 -28.40 -8.47 -4.32
C SER A 398 -28.81 -7.12 -4.91
N GLY A 399 -27.84 -6.31 -5.32
CA GLY A 399 -28.08 -4.99 -5.91
C GLY A 399 -29.07 -4.12 -5.13
N ASN A 400 -30.09 -3.62 -5.84
CA ASN A 400 -31.15 -2.75 -5.30
C ASN A 400 -31.97 -3.41 -4.21
N GLN A 401 -32.05 -4.75 -4.19
CA GLN A 401 -32.84 -5.46 -3.19
C GLN A 401 -32.23 -5.32 -1.80
N LEU A 402 -30.90 -5.24 -1.69
CA LEU A 402 -30.22 -4.95 -0.43
C LEU A 402 -30.53 -3.52 0.01
N LEU A 403 -30.49 -2.56 -0.92
CA LEU A 403 -30.79 -1.16 -0.65
C LEU A 403 -32.26 -0.94 -0.24
N ALA A 404 -33.19 -1.63 -0.89
CA ALA A 404 -34.62 -1.62 -0.54
C ALA A 404 -34.91 -2.34 0.79
N ALA A 405 -34.05 -3.27 1.20
CA ALA A 405 -34.21 -4.06 2.41
C ALA A 405 -33.62 -3.41 3.68
N ASP A 406 -32.69 -2.45 3.56
CA ASP A 406 -32.10 -1.72 4.70
C ASP A 406 -33.05 -0.61 5.15
N LEU A 407 -34.04 -0.96 5.96
CA LEU A 407 -35.14 -0.07 6.32
C LEU A 407 -34.76 0.88 7.46
N ASN A 408 -33.67 0.61 8.17
CA ASN A 408 -33.16 1.48 9.23
C ASN A 408 -31.95 2.32 8.81
N GLY A 409 -31.31 2.01 7.68
CA GLY A 409 -30.18 2.73 7.11
C GLY A 409 -28.85 2.44 7.80
N ASP A 410 -28.71 1.30 8.48
CA ASP A 410 -27.50 0.94 9.24
C ASP A 410 -26.49 0.10 8.45
N GLY A 411 -26.80 -0.21 7.18
CA GLY A 411 -25.98 -0.98 6.27
C GLY A 411 -26.05 -2.49 6.49
N LYS A 412 -26.96 -2.99 7.33
CA LYS A 412 -27.16 -4.42 7.60
C LYS A 412 -28.60 -4.81 7.32
N ILE A 413 -28.78 -6.03 6.80
CA ILE A 413 -30.12 -6.60 6.58
C ILE A 413 -30.37 -7.66 7.63
N ASP A 414 -31.12 -7.30 8.68
CA ASP A 414 -31.34 -8.20 9.80
C ASP A 414 -32.79 -8.20 10.33
N SER A 415 -33.00 -8.84 11.48
CA SER A 415 -34.31 -8.94 12.13
C SER A 415 -34.99 -7.60 12.43
N ILE A 416 -34.22 -6.51 12.51
CA ILE A 416 -34.70 -5.15 12.71
C ILE A 416 -35.43 -4.68 11.45
N ASP A 417 -34.88 -4.90 10.26
CA ASP A 417 -35.55 -4.58 8.99
C ASP A 417 -36.80 -5.42 8.82
N GLY A 418 -36.72 -6.72 9.13
CA GLY A 418 -37.91 -7.60 9.14
C GLY A 418 -39.03 -7.06 10.03
N SER A 419 -38.68 -6.55 11.22
CA SER A 419 -39.62 -5.91 12.14
C SER A 419 -40.19 -4.60 11.58
N LEU A 420 -39.37 -3.77 10.95
CA LEU A 420 -39.80 -2.52 10.33
C LEU A 420 -40.75 -2.76 9.16
N LEU A 421 -40.43 -3.69 8.27
CA LEU A 421 -41.31 -4.06 7.15
C LEU A 421 -42.64 -4.61 7.67
N THR A 422 -42.59 -5.46 8.70
CA THR A 422 -43.82 -5.95 9.37
C THR A 422 -44.65 -4.80 9.94
N ARG A 423 -44.02 -3.83 10.61
CA ARG A 423 -44.73 -2.68 11.19
C ARG A 423 -45.33 -1.77 10.12
N TYR A 424 -44.67 -1.62 8.98
CA TYR A 424 -45.20 -0.88 7.84
C TYR A 424 -46.41 -1.58 7.22
N LEU A 425 -46.32 -2.90 6.97
CA LEU A 425 -47.44 -3.70 6.46
C LEU A 425 -48.64 -3.76 7.43
N LEU A 426 -48.40 -3.57 8.73
CA LEU A 426 -49.43 -3.46 9.76
C LEU A 426 -49.93 -2.02 9.98
N GLU A 427 -49.49 -1.05 9.16
CA GLU A 427 -49.85 0.37 9.26
C GLU A 427 -49.51 1.00 10.63
N ILE A 428 -48.51 0.44 11.34
CA ILE A 428 -48.01 0.98 12.61
C ILE A 428 -47.08 2.17 12.36
N ILE A 429 -46.39 2.17 11.22
CA ILE A 429 -45.54 3.25 10.73
C ILE A 429 -45.94 3.57 9.28
N GLU A 430 -45.89 4.85 8.91
CA GLU A 430 -46.23 5.31 7.55
C GLU A 430 -44.99 5.48 6.66
N THR A 431 -43.80 5.52 7.26
CA THR A 431 -42.50 5.76 6.60
C THR A 431 -41.42 4.95 7.31
N PHE A 432 -40.42 4.47 6.58
CA PHE A 432 -39.27 3.81 7.19
C PHE A 432 -38.32 4.82 7.85
N PRO A 433 -37.55 4.42 8.89
CA PRO A 433 -36.50 5.27 9.46
C PRO A 433 -35.47 5.75 8.43
N ALA A 434 -35.10 4.91 7.46
CA ALA A 434 -34.16 5.27 6.40
C ALA A 434 -34.69 6.32 5.40
N GLU A 435 -35.99 6.64 5.43
CA GLU A 435 -36.59 7.72 4.61
C GLU A 435 -36.40 9.12 5.21
N LYS A 436 -35.81 9.24 6.42
CA LYS A 436 -35.65 10.51 7.16
C LYS A 436 -34.19 10.91 7.27
#